data_AF-A0A922Z4D7-F1
#
_entry.id   AF-A0A922Z4D7-F1
#
_cell.length_a   1.000
_cell.length_b   1.000
_cell.length_c   1.000
_cell.angle_alpha   90.00
_cell.angle_beta   90.00
_cell.angle_gamma   90.00
#
_symmetry.space_group_name_H-M   'P 1'
#
loop_
_entity.id
_entity.type
_entity.pdbx_description
1 polymer ?
#
loop_
_entity_poly.entity_id
_entity_poly.type
_entity_poly.pdbx_seq_one_letter_code
_entity_poly.pdbx_strand_id
1 'polypeptide(L)'
;MNRRILIAGAAVFLWPCRAQAQAPTTLTAREAYEAARAGTLLLIDIRPPAEWRDTGLAQGALALDAEAPAFEVRLAGLRLDHPAKRIALIDRSGALAASVRTKL
;
A
#
# COMPACT_ATOMS: atom_id res chain seq x y z
N MET A 1 -55.56 -41.46 -2.16
CA MET A 1 -54.87 -40.83 -3.31
C MET A 1 -54.70 -39.35 -2.96
N ASN A 2 -53.67 -39.02 -2.17
CA ASN A 2 -53.54 -37.70 -1.53
C ASN A 2 -52.21 -37.06 -1.92
N ARG A 3 -52.30 -35.91 -2.58
CA ARG A 3 -51.18 -35.07 -3.04
C ARG A 3 -50.70 -34.25 -1.84
N ARG A 4 -49.47 -34.48 -1.38
CA ARG A 4 -48.83 -33.62 -0.37
C ARG A 4 -47.52 -33.08 -0.94
N ILE A 5 -47.62 -31.83 -1.38
CA ILE A 5 -46.52 -30.95 -1.73
C ILE A 5 -45.81 -30.55 -0.43
N LEU A 6 -44.48 -30.65 -0.39
CA LEU A 6 -43.66 -29.97 0.62
C LEU A 6 -42.50 -29.28 -0.09
N ILE A 7 -42.59 -27.94 -0.13
CA ILE A 7 -41.49 -27.03 -0.47
C ILE A 7 -40.90 -26.55 0.86
N ALA A 8 -39.60 -26.73 1.07
CA ALA A 8 -38.80 -25.97 2.03
C ALA A 8 -37.32 -26.33 1.77
N GLY A 9 -36.36 -25.43 1.57
CA GLY A 9 -36.33 -23.98 1.43
C GLY A 9 -34.85 -23.66 1.16
N ALA A 10 -34.53 -23.12 -0.01
CA ALA A 10 -33.15 -22.79 -0.35
C ALA A 10 -32.78 -21.46 0.32
N ALA A 11 -32.06 -21.52 1.44
CA ALA A 11 -31.45 -20.35 2.03
C ALA A 11 -30.30 -19.89 1.13
N VAL A 12 -30.58 -18.93 0.25
CA VAL A 12 -29.55 -18.23 -0.53
C VAL A 12 -28.81 -17.32 0.45
N PHE A 13 -27.63 -17.77 0.89
CA PHE A 13 -26.66 -16.92 1.57
C PHE A 13 -26.24 -15.82 0.60
N LEU A 14 -26.83 -14.64 0.73
CA LEU A 14 -26.39 -13.41 0.07
C LEU A 14 -25.05 -13.01 0.68
N TRP A 15 -23.96 -13.52 0.13
CA TRP A 15 -22.62 -13.04 0.44
C TRP A 15 -22.53 -11.59 -0.04
N PRO A 16 -22.28 -10.60 0.84
CA PRO A 16 -22.14 -9.22 0.39
C PRO A 16 -20.90 -9.14 -0.51
N CYS A 17 -21.14 -8.84 -1.78
CA CYS A 17 -20.09 -8.47 -2.72
C CYS A 17 -19.51 -7.13 -2.23
N ARG A 18 -18.42 -7.20 -1.45
CA ARG A 18 -17.71 -5.99 -1.05
C ARG A 18 -17.10 -5.41 -2.31
N ALA A 19 -17.73 -4.36 -2.84
CA ALA A 19 -17.13 -3.51 -3.86
C ALA A 19 -15.83 -2.94 -3.27
N GLN A 20 -14.71 -3.52 -3.66
CA GLN A 20 -13.41 -3.09 -3.19
C GLN A 20 -13.05 -1.83 -3.97
N ALA A 21 -13.35 -0.66 -3.39
CA ALA A 21 -12.93 0.61 -3.97
C ALA A 21 -11.42 0.56 -4.24
N GLN A 22 -10.98 0.91 -5.44
CA GLN A 22 -9.55 0.95 -5.74
C GLN A 22 -8.90 1.94 -4.77
N ALA A 23 -7.89 1.47 -4.05
CA ALA A 23 -7.13 2.34 -3.17
C ALA A 23 -6.54 3.50 -4.00
N PRO A 24 -6.64 4.75 -3.53
CA PRO A 24 -6.18 5.90 -4.29
C PRO A 24 -4.69 5.74 -4.60
N THR A 25 -4.29 6.01 -5.84
CA THR A 25 -2.91 5.74 -6.31
C THR A 25 -1.90 6.77 -5.80
N THR A 26 -2.39 7.89 -5.27
CA THR A 26 -1.64 8.96 -4.60
C THR A 26 -2.25 9.21 -3.23
N LEU A 27 -1.41 9.63 -2.28
CA LEU A 27 -1.82 10.01 -0.92
C LEU A 27 -1.32 11.42 -0.66
N THR A 28 -2.09 12.20 0.09
CA THR A 28 -1.57 13.43 0.69
C THR A 28 -0.54 13.08 1.78
N ALA A 29 0.34 14.03 2.10
CA ALA A 29 1.33 13.84 3.16
C ALA A 29 0.70 13.48 4.52
N ARG A 30 -0.46 14.09 4.84
CA ARG A 30 -1.21 13.77 6.05
C ARG A 30 -1.72 12.33 6.04
N GLU A 31 -2.37 11.90 4.95
CA GLU A 31 -2.88 10.52 4.87
C GLU A 31 -1.77 9.48 4.97
N ALA A 32 -0.64 9.73 4.31
CA ALA A 32 0.54 8.85 4.38
C ALA A 32 1.08 8.77 5.82
N TYR A 33 1.21 9.91 6.50
CA TYR A 33 1.65 9.96 7.90
C TYR A 33 0.70 9.24 8.85
N GLU A 34 -0.61 9.49 8.74
CA GLU A 34 -1.63 8.85 9.57
C GLU A 34 -1.65 7.33 9.36
N ALA A 35 -1.57 6.87 8.11
CA ALA A 35 -1.53 5.45 7.78
C ALA A 35 -0.23 4.76 8.23
N ALA A 36 0.91 5.45 8.12
CA ALA A 36 2.19 4.97 8.64
C ALA A 36 2.14 4.83 10.17
N ARG A 37 1.58 5.84 10.86
CA ARG A 37 1.39 5.83 12.31
C ARG A 37 0.43 4.75 12.77
N ALA A 38 -0.62 4.47 11.99
CA ALA A 38 -1.56 3.37 12.24
C ALA A 38 -0.99 1.99 11.91
N GLY A 39 0.21 1.91 11.29
CA GLY A 39 0.84 0.65 10.92
C GLY A 39 0.22 -0.06 9.73
N THR A 40 -0.73 0.56 9.03
CA THR A 40 -1.41 0.01 7.83
C THR A 40 -0.63 0.27 6.54
N LEU A 41 0.31 1.21 6.59
CA LEU A 41 1.15 1.63 5.48
C LEU A 41 2.62 1.62 5.90
N LEU A 42 3.48 1.21 4.97
CA LEU A 42 4.93 1.34 5.05
C LEU A 42 5.35 2.52 4.16
N LEU A 43 5.73 3.63 4.79
CA LEU A 43 6.20 4.81 4.09
C LEU A 43 7.70 4.65 3.80
N ILE A 44 8.10 4.75 2.55
CA ILE A 44 9.48 4.61 2.09
C ILE A 44 9.92 5.93 1.47
N ASP A 45 10.91 6.56 2.06
CA ASP A 45 11.54 7.75 1.51
C ASP A 45 12.65 7.32 0.56
N ILE A 46 12.47 7.65 -0.72
CA ILE A 46 13.37 7.21 -1.80
C ILE A 46 14.32 8.29 -2.29
N ARG A 47 14.41 9.41 -1.54
CA ARG A 47 15.35 10.49 -1.83
C ARG A 47 16.80 10.03 -1.57
N PRO A 48 17.80 10.66 -2.20
CA PRO A 48 19.20 10.40 -1.89
C PRO A 48 19.57 10.91 -0.49
N PRO A 49 20.61 10.32 0.16
CA PRO A 49 21.04 10.68 1.52
C PRO A 49 21.39 12.15 1.72
N ALA A 50 21.80 12.85 0.66
CA ALA A 50 22.05 14.28 0.71
C ALA A 50 20.80 15.09 1.11
N GLU A 51 19.62 14.71 0.62
CA GLU A 51 18.36 15.40 0.94
C GLU A 51 17.89 15.12 2.36
N TRP A 52 18.10 13.90 2.86
CA TRP A 52 17.81 13.56 4.25
C TRP A 52 18.72 14.31 5.22
N ARG A 53 19.99 14.54 4.85
CA ARG A 53 20.89 15.35 5.67
C ARG A 53 20.47 16.82 5.75
N ASP A 54 19.86 17.34 4.69
CA ASP A 54 19.42 18.73 4.62
C ASP A 54 18.07 18.96 5.32
N THR A 55 17.09 18.09 5.05
CA THR A 55 15.70 18.29 5.49
C THR A 55 15.21 17.29 6.53
N GLY A 56 16.00 16.24 6.81
CA GLY A 56 15.57 15.09 7.59
C GLY A 56 14.81 14.05 6.77
N LEU A 57 14.60 12.90 7.41
CA LEU A 57 13.74 11.83 6.89
C LEU A 57 12.28 12.13 7.26
N ALA A 58 11.33 11.77 6.39
CA ALA A 58 9.92 11.87 6.72
C ALA A 58 9.59 11.03 7.98
N GLN A 59 8.76 11.56 8.88
CA GLN A 59 8.45 10.89 10.14
C GLN A 59 7.73 9.56 9.89
N GLY A 60 8.25 8.49 10.50
CA GLY A 60 7.72 7.13 10.32
C GLY A 60 8.08 6.50 8.98
N ALA A 61 8.91 7.14 8.15
CA ALA A 61 9.41 6.56 6.92
C ALA A 61 10.66 5.71 7.14
N LEU A 62 10.87 4.73 6.26
CA LEU A 62 12.14 4.03 6.11
C LEU A 62 12.95 4.67 4.98
N ALA A 63 14.24 4.80 5.19
CA ALA A 63 15.19 5.33 4.22
C ALA A 63 15.57 4.26 3.18
N LEU A 64 15.33 4.54 1.89
CA LEU A 64 15.70 3.65 0.79
C LEU A 64 16.17 4.46 -0.42
N ASP A 65 17.46 4.78 -0.49
CA ASP A 65 18.02 5.56 -1.59
C ASP A 65 17.78 4.87 -2.95
N ALA A 66 17.07 5.57 -3.85
CA ALA A 66 16.78 5.09 -5.20
C ALA A 66 18.01 5.03 -6.11
N GLU A 67 19.06 5.78 -5.80
CA GLU A 67 20.31 5.78 -6.56
C GLU A 67 21.29 4.70 -6.07
N ALA A 68 21.01 4.09 -4.92
CA ALA A 68 21.84 3.02 -4.39
C ALA A 68 21.76 1.74 -5.25
N PRO A 69 22.86 0.97 -5.35
CA PRO A 69 22.85 -0.32 -6.01
C PRO A 69 21.76 -1.24 -5.48
N ALA A 70 21.16 -2.03 -6.38
CA ALA A 70 20.13 -3.02 -6.06
C ALA A 70 18.87 -2.45 -5.37
N PHE A 71 18.52 -1.19 -5.63
CA PHE A 71 17.30 -0.55 -5.12
C PHE A 71 16.05 -1.44 -5.27
N GLU A 72 15.78 -1.96 -6.47
CA GLU A 72 14.58 -2.77 -6.73
C GLU A 72 14.56 -4.08 -5.92
N VAL A 73 15.71 -4.72 -5.77
CA VAL A 73 15.85 -5.95 -4.96
C VAL A 73 15.56 -5.65 -3.48
N ARG A 74 16.08 -4.53 -2.98
CA ARG A 74 15.83 -4.10 -1.59
C ARG A 74 14.37 -3.69 -1.37
N LEU A 75 13.75 -3.01 -2.34
CA LEU A 75 12.34 -2.66 -2.29
C LEU A 75 11.45 -3.91 -2.31
N ALA A 76 11.79 -4.90 -3.15
CA ALA A 76 11.12 -6.19 -3.17
C ALA A 76 11.28 -6.93 -1.82
N GLY A 77 12.47 -6.88 -1.21
CA GLY A 77 12.71 -7.39 0.14
C GLY A 77 11.76 -6.78 1.17
N LEU A 78 11.64 -5.45 1.21
CA LEU A 78 10.71 -4.76 2.11
C LEU A 78 9.25 -5.16 1.90
N ARG A 79 8.85 -5.47 0.65
CA ARG A 79 7.52 -5.96 0.33
C ARG A 79 7.28 -7.37 0.89
N LEU A 80 8.28 -8.23 0.83
CA LEU A 80 8.23 -9.59 1.37
C LEU A 80 8.26 -9.58 2.90
N ASP A 81 9.02 -8.69 3.53
CA ASP A 81 9.10 -8.54 4.98
C ASP A 81 7.82 -7.93 5.58
N HIS A 82 7.06 -7.19 4.77
CA HIS A 82 5.83 -6.50 5.18
C HIS A 82 4.63 -6.81 4.27
N PRO A 83 4.21 -8.09 4.14
CA PRO A 83 3.22 -8.51 3.15
C PRO A 83 1.82 -7.95 3.44
N ALA A 84 1.51 -7.67 4.71
CA ALA A 84 0.23 -7.10 5.14
C ALA A 84 0.16 -5.57 5.01
N LYS A 85 1.28 -4.88 4.74
CA LYS A 85 1.33 -3.42 4.66
C LYS A 85 1.32 -2.95 3.22
N ARG A 86 0.60 -1.85 2.98
CA ARG A 86 0.69 -1.12 1.72
C ARG A 86 1.98 -0.32 1.69
N ILE A 87 2.78 -0.43 0.63
CA ILE A 87 3.95 0.45 0.44
C ILE A 87 3.50 1.76 -0.20
N ALA A 88 3.97 2.89 0.34
CA ALA A 88 3.91 4.18 -0.33
C ALA A 88 5.31 4.79 -0.39
N LEU A 89 5.63 5.39 -1.54
CA LEU A 89 6.92 6.00 -1.81
C LEU A 89 6.79 7.52 -1.70
N ILE A 90 7.80 8.18 -1.13
CA ILE A 90 7.93 9.64 -1.10
C ILE A 90 9.26 10.05 -1.72
N ASP A 91 9.20 11.06 -2.59
CA ASP A 91 10.35 11.79 -3.11
C ASP A 91 10.08 13.30 -3.04
N ARG A 92 11.00 14.13 -3.56
CA ARG A 92 10.90 15.59 -3.55
C ARG A 92 9.62 16.14 -4.20
N SER A 93 9.18 15.57 -5.33
CA SER A 93 8.04 16.05 -6.12
C SER A 93 6.95 15.01 -6.38
N GLY A 94 7.21 13.74 -6.06
CA GLY A 94 6.38 12.58 -6.38
C GLY A 94 6.63 11.98 -7.77
N ALA A 95 7.50 12.57 -8.59
CA ALA A 95 7.74 12.12 -9.96
C ALA A 95 8.50 10.79 -10.02
N LEU A 96 9.51 10.61 -9.16
CA LEU A 96 10.29 9.37 -9.10
C LEU A 96 9.46 8.24 -8.50
N ALA A 97 8.71 8.52 -7.42
CA ALA A 97 7.76 7.63 -6.79
C ALA A 97 6.71 7.12 -7.79
N ALA A 98 6.16 8.01 -8.63
CA ALA A 98 5.23 7.64 -9.69
C ALA A 98 5.90 6.78 -10.79
N SER A 99 7.15 7.08 -11.15
CA SER A 99 7.93 6.30 -12.10
C SER A 99 8.19 4.89 -11.59
N VAL A 100 8.71 4.75 -10.35
CA VAL A 100 8.98 3.46 -9.70
C VAL A 100 7.71 2.63 -9.59
N ARG A 101 6.58 3.23 -9.16
CA ARG A 101 5.28 2.55 -9.08
C ARG A 101 4.85 1.92 -10.40
N THR A 102 5.21 2.52 -11.54
CA THR A 102 4.81 2.01 -12.86
C THR A 102 5.66 0.82 -13.31
N LYS A 103 6.85 0.63 -12.72
CA LYS A 103 7.79 -0.45 -13.05
C LYS A 103 7.55 -1.73 -12.24
N LEU A 104 6.81 -1.62 -11.14
CA LEU A 104 6.50 -2.69 -10.18
C LEU A 104 5.10 -3.27 -10.42
#